data_AF-A0A238WFH4-F1
#
_entry.id   AF-A0A238WFH4-F1
#
_cell.length_a   1.000
_cell.length_b   1.000
_cell.length_c   1.000
_cell.angle_alpha   90.00
_cell.angle_beta   90.00
_cell.angle_gamma   90.00
#
_symmetry.space_group_name_H-M   'P 1'
#
loop_
_entity.id
_entity.type
_entity.pdbx_description
1 polymer ?
#
loop_
_entity_poly.entity_id
_entity_poly.type
_entity_poly.pdbx_seq_one_letter_code
_entity_poly.pdbx_strand_id
1 'polypeptide(L)'
;MEGLSERQYAARVGLSRGAIQKAKATGRLVLYGDGSIDAVASDALRAEATDPSKTRKAPQPKLKPVSEAAVSAVGETLREQGLAAPQIGSGTTFLQAKTANEVLKAQERRLRLQKLKGELIDRARALSLVFRLARQERDTWVNWPSRAAALMAADLGVEPAAMQKVLEKHVRAQLDDLAEIKPDLR
;
A
#
# COMPACT_ATOMS: atom_id res chain seq x y z
N MET A 1 21.58 -26.17 59.56
CA MET A 1 20.97 -26.39 58.22
C MET A 1 20.54 -25.01 57.73
N GLU A 2 21.06 -24.54 56.61
CA GLU A 2 20.75 -23.19 56.09
C GLU A 2 19.45 -23.23 55.29
N GLY A 3 18.39 -22.59 55.80
CA GLY A 3 17.15 -22.41 55.05
C GLY A 3 17.20 -21.24 54.09
N LEU A 4 16.43 -21.32 53.00
CA LEU A 4 16.40 -20.29 51.97
C LEU A 4 15.35 -19.22 52.27
N SER A 5 15.66 -17.98 51.88
CA SER A 5 14.66 -16.92 51.80
C SER A 5 13.68 -17.18 50.65
N GLU A 6 12.47 -16.59 50.71
CA GLU A 6 11.45 -16.70 49.65
C GLU A 6 11.99 -16.33 48.26
N ARG A 7 12.88 -15.32 48.19
CA ARG A 7 13.48 -14.87 46.93
C ARG A 7 14.48 -15.87 46.39
N GLN A 8 15.33 -16.43 47.24
CA GLN A 8 16.30 -17.45 46.84
C GLN A 8 15.62 -18.74 46.40
N TYR A 9 14.58 -19.17 47.13
CA TYR A 9 13.81 -20.34 46.77
C TYR A 9 13.04 -20.12 45.45
N ALA A 10 12.41 -18.95 45.26
CA ALA A 10 11.76 -18.57 44.01
C ALA A 10 12.70 -18.67 42.79
N ALA A 11 13.92 -18.15 42.92
CA ALA A 11 14.94 -18.23 41.87
C ALA A 11 15.35 -19.67 41.57
N ARG A 12 15.55 -20.50 42.61
CA ARG A 12 15.90 -21.92 42.46
C ARG A 12 14.84 -22.72 41.68
N VAL A 13 13.56 -22.47 41.94
CA VAL A 13 12.46 -23.26 41.33
C VAL A 13 11.84 -22.63 40.09
N GLY A 14 12.35 -21.47 39.64
CA GLY A 14 11.84 -20.76 38.47
C GLY A 14 10.42 -20.21 38.63
N LEU A 15 9.99 -19.93 39.87
CA LEU A 15 8.66 -19.37 40.16
C LEU A 15 8.78 -17.92 40.63
N SER A 16 7.67 -17.17 40.52
CA SER A 16 7.63 -15.80 41.04
C SER A 16 7.62 -15.80 42.58
N ARG A 17 8.18 -14.75 43.20
CA ARG A 17 8.14 -14.56 44.66
C ARG A 17 6.72 -14.61 45.21
N GLY A 18 5.75 -14.02 44.49
CA GLY A 18 4.34 -14.04 44.87
C GLY A 18 3.74 -15.46 44.88
N ALA A 19 4.18 -16.34 43.96
CA ALA A 19 3.79 -17.75 43.97
C ALA A 19 4.35 -18.48 45.20
N ILE A 20 5.60 -18.20 45.58
CA ILE A 20 6.22 -18.76 46.78
C ILE A 20 5.55 -18.25 48.06
N GLN A 21 5.20 -16.96 48.13
CA GLN A 21 4.46 -16.40 49.27
C GLN A 21 3.08 -17.04 49.42
N LYS A 22 2.36 -17.24 48.32
CA LYS A 22 1.09 -17.95 48.33
C LYS A 22 1.26 -19.41 48.76
N ALA A 23 2.30 -20.09 48.30
CA ALA A 23 2.60 -21.47 48.70
C ALA A 23 2.90 -21.55 50.20
N LYS A 24 3.69 -20.62 50.74
CA LYS A 24 3.97 -20.48 52.18
C LYS A 24 2.69 -20.26 52.99
N ALA A 25 1.86 -19.30 52.58
CA ALA A 25 0.60 -18.97 53.25
C ALA A 25 -0.43 -20.11 53.21
N THR A 26 -0.36 -20.99 52.19
CA THR A 26 -1.26 -22.13 52.04
C THR A 26 -0.68 -23.45 52.58
N GLY A 27 0.44 -23.39 53.31
CA GLY A 27 1.06 -24.57 53.92
C GLY A 27 1.67 -25.56 52.94
N ARG A 28 1.97 -25.12 51.70
CA ARG A 28 2.54 -25.96 50.64
C ARG A 28 4.07 -25.91 50.57
N LEU A 29 4.72 -25.43 51.63
CA LEU A 29 6.18 -25.39 51.77
C LEU A 29 6.55 -25.87 53.16
N VAL A 30 7.69 -26.55 53.26
CA VAL A 30 8.27 -26.98 54.53
C VAL A 30 9.20 -25.89 55.01
N LEU A 31 9.00 -25.45 56.26
CA LEU A 31 9.76 -24.40 56.89
C LEU A 31 10.55 -24.96 58.07
N TYR A 32 11.75 -24.44 58.31
CA TYR A 32 12.48 -24.65 59.55
C TYR A 32 11.83 -23.84 60.69
N GLY A 33 12.21 -24.12 61.93
CA GLY A 33 11.66 -23.46 63.13
C GLY A 33 11.91 -21.95 63.20
N ASP A 34 12.90 -21.45 62.46
CA ASP A 34 13.20 -20.02 62.28
C ASP A 34 12.37 -19.35 61.16
N GLY A 35 11.50 -20.11 60.48
CA GLY A 35 10.64 -19.63 59.40
C GLY A 35 11.30 -19.55 58.03
N SER A 36 12.55 -19.99 57.90
CA SER A 36 13.26 -20.15 56.62
C SER A 36 12.79 -21.40 55.87
N ILE A 37 12.93 -21.43 54.54
CA ILE A 37 12.39 -22.52 53.71
C ILE A 37 13.38 -23.68 53.67
N ASP A 38 12.92 -24.88 54.05
CA ASP A 38 13.64 -26.13 53.75
C ASP A 38 13.46 -26.43 52.26
N ALA A 39 14.50 -26.15 51.49
CA ALA A 39 14.44 -26.25 50.04
C ALA A 39 14.24 -27.69 49.55
N VAL A 40 14.84 -28.67 50.22
CA VAL A 40 14.80 -30.08 49.80
C VAL A 40 13.43 -30.67 50.11
N ALA A 41 12.95 -30.46 51.34
CA ALA A 41 11.64 -30.94 51.75
C ALA A 41 10.50 -30.24 51.00
N SER A 42 10.64 -28.93 50.72
CA SER A 42 9.67 -28.19 49.91
C SER A 42 9.64 -28.62 48.45
N ASP A 43 10.80 -28.96 47.86
CA ASP A 43 10.87 -29.49 46.49
C ASP A 43 10.18 -30.86 46.40
N ALA A 44 10.40 -31.75 47.38
CA ALA A 44 9.74 -33.05 47.46
C ALA A 44 8.21 -32.93 47.59
N LEU A 45 7.73 -32.11 48.54
CA LEU A 45 6.31 -31.86 48.74
C LEU A 45 5.64 -31.29 47.47
N ARG A 46 6.34 -30.40 46.76
CA ARG A 46 5.84 -29.83 45.51
C ARG A 46 5.80 -30.85 44.38
N ALA A 47 6.78 -31.75 44.29
CA ALA A 47 6.78 -32.82 43.30
C ALA A 47 5.59 -33.77 43.51
N GLU A 48 5.27 -34.12 44.76
CA GLU A 48 4.11 -34.96 45.11
C GLU A 48 2.77 -34.25 44.85
N ALA A 49 2.70 -32.94 45.16
CA ALA A 49 1.45 -32.18 45.03
C ALA A 49 1.16 -31.66 43.61
N THR A 50 2.12 -31.74 42.68
CA THR A 50 1.97 -31.19 41.33
C THR A 50 1.40 -32.24 40.37
N ASP A 51 0.16 -32.04 39.95
CA ASP A 51 -0.47 -32.83 38.89
C ASP A 51 0.10 -32.42 37.51
N PRO A 52 0.83 -33.30 36.80
CA PRO A 52 1.44 -32.98 35.51
C PRO A 52 0.41 -32.59 34.45
N SER A 53 -0.83 -33.09 34.54
CA SER A 53 -1.92 -32.78 33.60
C SER A 53 -2.50 -31.37 33.77
N LYS A 54 -2.27 -30.75 34.94
CA LYS A 54 -2.74 -29.39 35.28
C LYS A 54 -1.65 -28.33 35.16
N THR A 55 -0.45 -28.71 34.70
CA THR A 55 0.62 -27.75 34.41
C THR A 55 0.29 -26.95 33.16
N ARG A 56 0.03 -25.65 33.34
CA ARG A 56 -0.31 -24.75 32.23
C ARG A 56 0.96 -24.47 31.41
N LYS A 57 1.06 -25.06 30.22
CA LYS A 57 2.11 -24.70 29.23
C LYS A 57 2.05 -23.20 28.93
N ALA A 58 3.22 -22.59 28.78
CA ALA A 58 3.33 -21.17 28.42
C ALA A 58 2.50 -20.89 27.15
N PRO A 59 1.69 -19.81 27.13
CA PRO A 59 0.87 -19.50 25.98
C PRO A 59 1.78 -19.18 24.78
N GLN A 60 1.73 -20.02 23.74
CA GLN A 60 2.30 -19.64 22.45
C GLN A 60 1.42 -18.57 21.80
N PRO A 61 2.01 -17.51 21.22
CA PRO A 61 1.24 -16.47 20.55
C PRO A 61 0.58 -17.07 19.29
N LYS A 62 -0.71 -17.38 19.38
CA LYS A 62 -1.53 -17.80 18.23
C LYS A 62 -1.88 -16.57 17.37
N LEU A 63 -0.91 -16.08 16.59
CA LEU A 63 -1.22 -15.16 15.50
C LEU A 63 -1.88 -15.98 14.40
N LYS A 64 -3.15 -15.69 14.09
CA LYS A 64 -3.84 -16.31 12.96
C LYS A 64 -3.09 -15.93 11.67
N PRO A 65 -2.61 -16.89 10.87
CA PRO A 65 -1.98 -16.57 9.60
C PRO A 65 -3.00 -15.85 8.71
N VAL A 66 -2.58 -14.74 8.10
CA VAL A 66 -3.37 -14.07 7.07
C VAL A 66 -3.49 -15.02 5.89
N SER A 67 -4.66 -15.09 5.24
CA SER A 67 -4.83 -15.98 4.10
C SER A 67 -3.89 -15.56 2.97
N GLU A 68 -3.28 -16.56 2.34
CA GLU A 68 -2.37 -16.39 1.22
C GLU A 68 -3.04 -15.62 0.06
N ALA A 69 -4.34 -15.86 -0.15
CA ALA A 69 -5.18 -15.13 -1.11
C ALA A 69 -5.24 -13.62 -0.83
N ALA A 70 -5.37 -13.21 0.44
CA ALA A 70 -5.41 -11.78 0.80
C ALA A 70 -4.05 -11.10 0.57
N VAL A 71 -2.95 -11.81 0.85
CA VAL A 71 -1.60 -11.30 0.59
C VAL A 71 -1.32 -11.22 -0.91
N SER A 72 -1.78 -12.20 -1.67
CA SER A 72 -1.67 -12.19 -3.14
C SER A 72 -2.40 -11.01 -3.76
N ALA A 73 -3.66 -10.77 -3.36
CA ALA A 73 -4.46 -9.65 -3.86
C ALA A 73 -3.79 -8.29 -3.56
N VAL A 74 -3.26 -8.12 -2.34
CA VAL A 74 -2.53 -6.90 -1.98
C VAL A 74 -1.21 -6.79 -2.75
N GLY A 75 -0.49 -7.90 -2.96
CA GLY A 75 0.73 -7.91 -3.76
C GLY A 75 0.47 -7.57 -5.23
N GLU A 76 -0.62 -8.05 -5.81
CA GLU A 76 -1.04 -7.74 -7.18
C GLU A 76 -1.29 -6.25 -7.37
N THR A 77 -2.10 -5.64 -6.50
CA THR A 77 -2.36 -4.18 -6.53
C THR A 77 -1.10 -3.33 -6.35
N LEU A 78 -0.13 -3.79 -5.56
CA LEU A 78 1.16 -3.10 -5.43
C LEU A 78 1.99 -3.19 -6.72
N ARG A 79 2.03 -4.35 -7.40
CA ARG A 79 2.75 -4.49 -8.67
C ARG A 79 2.15 -3.64 -9.78
N GLU A 80 0.82 -3.58 -9.88
CA GLU A 80 0.11 -2.71 -10.83
C GLU A 80 0.47 -1.24 -10.65
N GLN A 81 0.76 -0.84 -9.41
CA GLN A 81 1.20 0.51 -9.05
C GLN A 81 2.73 0.70 -9.11
N GLY A 82 3.48 -0.29 -9.60
CA GLY A 82 4.95 -0.26 -9.71
C GLY A 82 5.69 -0.35 -8.38
N LEU A 83 5.04 -0.83 -7.32
CA LEU A 83 5.61 -0.97 -5.98
C LEU A 83 6.06 -2.41 -5.71
N ALA A 84 7.03 -2.55 -4.81
CA ALA A 84 7.52 -3.85 -4.37
C ALA A 84 6.42 -4.61 -3.61
N ALA A 85 6.02 -5.75 -4.15
CA ALA A 85 5.03 -6.63 -3.55
C ALA A 85 5.68 -7.68 -2.62
N PRO A 86 5.02 -8.06 -1.51
CA PRO A 86 5.49 -9.15 -0.66
C PRO A 86 5.56 -10.47 -1.44
N GLN A 87 6.63 -11.25 -1.24
CA GLN A 87 6.79 -12.58 -1.84
C GLN A 87 5.87 -13.59 -1.15
N ILE A 88 5.09 -14.34 -1.93
CA ILE A 88 4.20 -15.38 -1.45
C ILE A 88 5.06 -16.62 -1.12
N GLY A 89 4.78 -17.28 0.02
CA GLY A 89 5.47 -18.52 0.42
C GLY A 89 6.50 -18.41 1.57
N SER A 90 6.81 -17.20 2.07
CA SER A 90 7.78 -16.98 3.16
C SER A 90 7.15 -16.49 4.47
N GLY A 91 5.95 -16.96 4.82
CA GLY A 91 5.29 -16.52 6.06
C GLY A 91 5.01 -15.02 6.04
N THR A 92 4.25 -14.57 5.04
CA THR A 92 3.84 -13.18 4.90
C THR A 92 3.06 -12.78 6.14
N THR A 93 3.80 -12.15 7.06
CA THR A 93 3.34 -11.94 8.42
C THR A 93 2.22 -10.92 8.39
N PHE A 94 1.26 -11.01 9.31
CA PHE A 94 0.17 -10.02 9.47
C PHE A 94 0.68 -8.57 9.40
N LEU A 95 1.88 -8.32 9.90
CA LEU A 95 2.56 -7.03 9.80
C LEU A 95 2.79 -6.56 8.35
N GLN A 96 3.26 -7.44 7.46
CA GLN A 96 3.47 -7.11 6.04
C GLN A 96 2.14 -6.80 5.34
N ALA A 97 1.10 -7.60 5.58
CA ALA A 97 -0.23 -7.36 5.03
C ALA A 97 -0.82 -6.03 5.55
N LYS A 98 -0.65 -5.73 6.84
CA LYS A 98 -1.06 -4.46 7.45
C LYS A 98 -0.31 -3.28 6.85
N THR A 99 1.01 -3.37 6.71
CA THR A 99 1.83 -2.31 6.10
C THR A 99 1.40 -2.04 4.68
N ALA A 100 1.20 -3.09 3.86
CA ALA A 100 0.76 -2.94 2.49
C ALA A 100 -0.66 -2.32 2.40
N ASN A 101 -1.58 -2.70 3.28
CA ASN A 101 -2.91 -2.09 3.36
C ASN A 101 -2.84 -0.59 3.73
N GLU A 102 -1.98 -0.20 4.67
CA GLU A 102 -1.80 1.21 5.04
C GLU A 102 -1.14 2.03 3.91
N VAL A 103 -0.21 1.44 3.15
CA VAL A 103 0.34 2.07 1.94
C VAL A 103 -0.76 2.34 0.92
N LEU A 104 -1.62 1.35 0.64
CA LEU A 104 -2.73 1.52 -0.30
C LEU A 104 -3.74 2.58 0.18
N LYS A 105 -4.09 2.61 1.48
CA LYS A 105 -4.93 3.67 2.05
C LYS A 105 -4.29 5.05 1.92
N ALA A 106 -2.98 5.16 2.12
CA ALA A 106 -2.26 6.42 1.96
C ALA A 106 -2.31 6.90 0.50
N GLN A 107 -2.15 6.00 -0.47
CA GLN A 107 -2.29 6.30 -1.90
C GLN A 107 -3.72 6.72 -2.26
N GLU A 108 -4.74 6.01 -1.77
CA GLU A 108 -6.14 6.38 -1.99
C GLU A 108 -6.44 7.79 -1.46
N ARG A 109 -5.95 8.12 -0.25
CA ARG A 109 -6.10 9.45 0.34
C ARG A 109 -5.35 10.51 -0.47
N ARG A 110 -4.13 10.21 -0.93
CA ARG A 110 -3.37 11.11 -1.81
C ARG A 110 -4.13 11.39 -3.10
N LEU A 111 -4.65 10.35 -3.75
CA LEU A 111 -5.42 10.49 -4.97
C LEU A 111 -6.70 11.29 -4.71
N ARG A 112 -7.47 10.98 -3.65
CA ARG A 112 -8.65 11.77 -3.26
C ARG A 112 -8.31 13.24 -3.04
N LEU A 113 -7.20 13.52 -2.37
CA LEU A 113 -6.74 14.89 -2.15
C LEU A 113 -6.40 15.58 -3.49
N GLN A 114 -5.73 14.90 -4.42
CA GLN A 114 -5.51 15.41 -5.77
C GLN A 114 -6.82 15.63 -6.54
N LYS A 115 -7.81 14.72 -6.41
CA LYS A 115 -9.15 14.89 -6.99
C LYS A 115 -9.83 16.14 -6.46
N LEU A 116 -9.85 16.31 -5.13
CA LEU A 116 -10.47 17.46 -4.47
C LEU A 116 -9.78 18.78 -4.83
N LYS A 117 -8.46 18.74 -5.08
CA LYS A 117 -7.70 19.90 -5.57
C LYS A 117 -7.88 20.18 -7.07
N GLY A 118 -8.53 19.29 -7.82
CA GLY A 118 -8.63 19.40 -9.28
C GLY A 118 -7.30 19.14 -10.02
N GLU A 119 -6.31 18.53 -9.36
CA GLU A 119 -4.96 18.27 -9.89
C GLU A 119 -4.81 16.89 -10.57
N LEU A 120 -5.93 16.20 -10.84
CA LEU A 120 -5.91 14.88 -11.50
C LEU A 120 -5.25 14.91 -12.89
N ILE A 121 -5.33 16.06 -13.56
CA ILE A 121 -4.78 16.27 -14.89
C ILE A 121 -3.78 17.41 -14.79
N ASP A 122 -2.57 17.17 -15.28
CA ASP A 122 -1.61 18.23 -15.52
C ASP A 122 -2.15 19.14 -16.64
N ARG A 123 -2.79 20.23 -16.22
CA ARG A 123 -3.42 21.20 -17.13
C ARG A 123 -2.42 21.80 -18.11
N ALA A 124 -1.19 22.07 -17.67
CA ALA A 124 -0.16 22.64 -18.55
C ALA A 124 0.22 21.64 -19.64
N ARG A 125 0.42 20.37 -19.27
CA ARG A 125 0.69 19.30 -20.24
C ARG A 125 -0.48 19.08 -21.19
N ALA A 126 -1.71 19.04 -20.70
CA ALA A 126 -2.91 18.87 -21.52
C ALA A 126 -3.07 19.99 -22.55
N LEU A 127 -2.95 21.25 -22.12
CA LEU A 127 -2.97 22.40 -23.03
C LEU A 127 -1.87 22.30 -24.08
N SER A 128 -0.65 21.96 -23.68
CA SER A 128 0.48 21.81 -24.62
C SER A 128 0.21 20.76 -25.71
N LEU A 129 -0.46 19.66 -25.35
CA LEU A 129 -0.82 18.59 -26.28
C LEU A 129 -1.88 19.05 -27.28
N VAL A 130 -2.94 19.69 -26.78
CA VAL A 130 -4.02 20.23 -27.62
C VAL A 130 -3.50 21.29 -28.58
N PHE A 131 -2.69 22.24 -28.09
CA PHE A 131 -2.09 23.27 -28.95
C PHE A 131 -1.21 22.67 -30.05
N ARG A 132 -0.42 21.64 -29.72
CA ARG A 132 0.42 20.96 -30.72
C ARG A 132 -0.41 20.25 -31.78
N LEU A 133 -1.46 19.55 -31.36
CA LEU A 133 -2.38 18.85 -32.26
C LEU A 133 -3.09 19.83 -33.20
N ALA A 134 -3.72 20.87 -32.65
CA ALA A 134 -4.42 21.89 -33.42
C ALA A 134 -3.48 22.59 -34.42
N ARG A 135 -2.23 22.86 -34.02
CA ARG A 135 -1.22 23.41 -34.93
C ARG A 135 -0.89 22.45 -36.07
N GLN A 136 -0.69 21.16 -35.77
CA GLN A 136 -0.40 20.15 -36.79
C GLN A 136 -1.55 20.04 -37.81
N GLU A 137 -2.79 20.09 -37.34
CA GLU A 137 -3.98 20.10 -38.20
C GLU A 137 -4.01 21.36 -39.09
N ARG A 138 -3.81 22.55 -38.50
CA ARG A 138 -3.74 23.81 -39.25
C ARG A 138 -2.65 23.77 -40.32
N ASP A 139 -1.44 23.34 -39.97
CA ASP A 139 -0.32 23.27 -40.89
C ASP A 139 -0.59 22.26 -42.03
N THR A 140 -1.34 21.19 -41.75
CA THR A 140 -1.80 20.23 -42.78
C THR A 140 -2.75 20.89 -43.76
N TRP A 141 -3.73 21.64 -43.27
CA TRP A 141 -4.71 22.35 -44.09
C TRP A 141 -4.08 23.49 -44.91
N VAL A 142 -3.17 24.27 -44.32
CA VAL A 142 -2.46 25.34 -45.04
C VAL A 142 -1.65 24.80 -46.23
N ASN A 143 -1.08 23.60 -46.10
CA ASN A 143 -0.31 22.96 -47.17
C ASN A 143 -1.15 22.10 -48.12
N TRP A 144 -2.44 21.91 -47.86
CA TRP A 144 -3.30 21.05 -48.68
C TRP A 144 -3.60 21.64 -50.08
N PRO A 145 -3.89 22.96 -50.25
CA PRO A 145 -4.16 23.56 -51.55
C PRO A 145 -3.07 23.29 -52.60
N SER A 146 -1.80 23.36 -52.22
CA SER A 146 -0.68 23.12 -53.16
C SER A 146 -0.63 21.68 -53.68
N ARG A 147 -1.20 20.70 -52.95
CA ARG A 147 -1.28 19.30 -53.37
C ARG A 147 -2.55 19.01 -54.17
N ALA A 148 -3.67 19.62 -53.77
CA ALA A 148 -4.99 19.31 -54.34
C ALA A 148 -5.33 20.15 -55.59
N ALA A 149 -4.80 21.37 -55.71
CA ALA A 149 -5.19 22.31 -56.75
C ALA A 149 -4.99 21.77 -58.16
N ALA A 150 -3.85 21.12 -58.44
CA ALA A 150 -3.57 20.57 -59.77
C ALA A 150 -4.53 19.45 -60.17
N LEU A 151 -4.91 18.58 -59.22
CA LEU A 151 -5.87 17.49 -59.45
C LEU A 151 -7.25 18.06 -59.75
N MET A 152 -7.73 18.97 -58.90
CA MET A 152 -9.04 19.60 -59.07
C MET A 152 -9.11 20.47 -60.33
N ALA A 153 -8.02 21.15 -60.69
CA ALA A 153 -7.94 21.95 -61.89
C ALA A 153 -8.01 21.10 -63.16
N ALA A 154 -7.39 19.92 -63.17
CA ALA A 154 -7.49 18.96 -64.26
C ALA A 154 -8.92 18.45 -64.44
N ASP A 155 -9.61 18.10 -63.35
CA ASP A 155 -11.00 17.62 -63.38
C ASP A 155 -11.99 18.68 -63.90
N LEU A 156 -11.73 19.95 -63.60
CA LEU A 156 -12.61 21.08 -63.94
C LEU A 156 -12.18 21.83 -65.22
N GLY A 157 -11.05 21.47 -65.83
CA GLY A 157 -10.53 22.11 -67.03
C GLY A 157 -10.10 23.57 -66.83
N VAL A 158 -9.63 23.94 -65.64
CA VAL A 158 -9.18 25.30 -65.30
C VAL A 158 -7.67 25.38 -65.06
N GLU A 159 -7.14 26.60 -64.97
CA GLU A 159 -5.70 26.81 -64.75
C GLU A 159 -5.30 26.47 -63.29
N PRO A 160 -4.26 25.63 -63.07
CA PRO A 160 -3.88 25.16 -61.72
C PRO A 160 -3.51 26.25 -60.71
N ALA A 161 -2.77 27.29 -61.12
CA ALA A 161 -2.36 28.35 -60.20
C ALA A 161 -3.56 29.21 -59.76
N ALA A 162 -4.50 29.49 -60.66
CA ALA A 162 -5.77 30.15 -60.36
C ALA A 162 -6.60 29.31 -59.37
N MET A 163 -6.69 27.99 -59.58
CA MET A 163 -7.34 27.08 -58.63
C MET A 163 -6.66 27.13 -57.25
N GLN A 164 -5.33 27.02 -57.20
CA GLN A 164 -4.58 27.06 -55.93
C GLN A 164 -4.84 28.36 -55.18
N LYS A 165 -4.79 29.51 -55.87
CA LYS A 165 -5.04 30.83 -55.27
C LYS A 165 -6.43 30.93 -54.65
N VAL A 166 -7.45 30.41 -55.33
CA VAL A 166 -8.84 30.39 -54.82
C VAL A 166 -8.94 29.47 -53.60
N LEU A 167 -8.38 28.26 -53.67
CA LEU A 167 -8.38 27.31 -52.55
C LEU A 167 -7.65 27.86 -51.33
N GLU A 168 -6.47 28.46 -51.50
CA GLU A 168 -5.71 29.08 -50.40
C GLU A 168 -6.53 30.18 -49.71
N LYS A 169 -7.21 31.02 -50.48
CA LYS A 169 -8.09 32.06 -49.94
C LYS A 169 -9.19 31.47 -49.06
N HIS A 170 -9.92 30.49 -49.57
CA HIS A 170 -11.06 29.91 -48.85
C HIS A 170 -10.63 29.05 -47.65
N VAL A 171 -9.55 28.29 -47.77
CA VAL A 171 -9.01 27.50 -46.66
C VAL A 171 -8.52 28.41 -45.54
N ARG A 172 -7.81 29.50 -45.85
CA ARG A 172 -7.39 30.46 -44.82
C ARG A 172 -8.57 31.13 -44.13
N ALA A 173 -9.57 31.59 -44.88
CA ALA A 173 -10.78 32.17 -44.30
C ALA A 173 -11.48 31.19 -43.34
N GLN A 174 -11.64 29.92 -43.75
CA GLN A 174 -12.22 28.89 -42.89
C GLN A 174 -11.39 28.64 -41.62
N LEU A 175 -10.05 28.63 -41.71
CA LEU A 175 -9.18 28.46 -40.55
C LEU A 175 -9.24 29.67 -39.60
N ASP A 176 -9.40 30.88 -40.14
CA ASP A 176 -9.58 32.10 -39.36
C ASP A 176 -10.92 32.08 -38.61
N ASP A 177 -12.02 31.69 -39.27
CA ASP A 177 -13.34 31.52 -38.65
C ASP A 177 -13.30 30.50 -37.49
N LEU A 178 -12.59 29.38 -37.68
CA LEU A 178 -12.39 28.38 -36.64
C LEU A 178 -11.57 28.90 -35.45
N ALA A 179 -10.66 29.85 -35.68
CA ALA A 179 -9.85 30.45 -34.62
C ALA A 179 -10.65 31.42 -33.74
N GLU A 180 -11.78 31.95 -34.22
CA GLU A 180 -12.67 32.81 -33.42
C GLU A 180 -13.48 32.02 -32.36
N ILE A 181 -13.64 30.71 -32.55
CA ILE A 181 -14.35 29.84 -31.62
C ILE A 181 -13.53 29.72 -30.33
N LYS A 182 -14.05 30.27 -29.24
CA LYS A 182 -13.47 30.11 -27.90
C LYS A 182 -13.91 28.77 -27.31
N PRO A 183 -13.02 27.78 -27.14
CA PRO A 183 -13.38 26.55 -26.46
C PRO A 183 -13.69 26.86 -24.99
N ASP A 184 -14.91 26.56 -24.54
CA ASP A 184 -15.26 26.56 -23.12
C ASP A 184 -14.78 25.24 -22.51
N LEU A 185 -13.70 25.31 -21.73
CA LEU A 185 -13.07 24.16 -21.07
C LEU A 185 -13.27 24.23 -19.54
N ARG A 186 -14.47 24.64 -19.11
CA ARG A 186 -14.89 24.64 -17.71
C ARG A 186 -15.32 23.26 -17.24
#